data_AF-A0A9N9ETR5-F1
#
_entry.id   AF-A0A9N9ETR5-F1
#
_cell.length_a   1.000
_cell.length_b   1.000
_cell.length_c   1.000
_cell.angle_alpha   90.00
_cell.angle_beta   90.00
_cell.angle_gamma   90.00
#
_symmetry.space_group_name_H-M   'P 1'
#
loop_
_entity.id
_entity.type
_entity.pdbx_description
1 polymer ?
#
loop_
_entity_poly.entity_id
_entity_poly.type
_entity_poly.pdbx_seq_one_letter_code
_entity_poly.pdbx_strand_id
1 'polypeptide(L)'
;IHYDLEFYIIALVDIWCYLYFTISREEASLKNREAQTTWDGKKHSLEHDPRFHGEGLEDNDRERLFNEHTEDLYQKRLKSYHELLSQHVKLDTTWIEIQPVIKEDPRAVRLSKNEALLEELFDKYLAREIEKAKKEFLELLKENQFIEYRTRMVQLSENGAKDETGAEKEKARGLTKEEIHDVLKEDNRYLVLNHMPEVRDEFITEYLNNFEAPKMTVHQGR
;
A
#
# COMPACT_ATOMS: atom_id res chain seq x y z
N ILE A 1 18.22 -39.60 23.64
CA ILE A 1 16.87 -39.30 24.16
C ILE A 1 16.33 -38.24 23.21
N HIS A 2 15.54 -38.68 22.24
CA HIS A 2 15.23 -37.92 21.01
C HIS A 2 13.69 -37.81 20.88
N TYR A 3 13.06 -37.42 21.98
CA TYR A 3 11.63 -37.15 22.08
C TYR A 3 11.53 -35.82 22.81
N ASP A 4 11.06 -34.76 22.15
CA ASP A 4 10.37 -33.62 22.79
C ASP A 4 10.09 -32.44 21.85
N LEU A 5 10.70 -32.38 20.67
CA LEU A 5 10.35 -31.34 19.68
C LEU A 5 8.97 -31.54 19.06
N GLU A 6 8.55 -32.80 18.84
CA GLU A 6 7.21 -33.09 18.31
C GLU A 6 6.10 -32.80 19.33
N PHE A 7 6.33 -33.05 20.62
CA PHE A 7 5.37 -32.71 21.67
C PHE A 7 5.21 -31.19 21.84
N TYR A 8 6.29 -30.42 21.72
CA TYR A 8 6.25 -28.97 21.78
C TYR A 8 5.49 -28.37 20.60
N ILE A 9 5.69 -28.90 19.39
CA ILE A 9 4.96 -28.47 18.20
C ILE A 9 3.49 -28.87 18.29
N ILE A 10 3.17 -30.08 18.75
CA ILE A 10 1.78 -30.53 18.93
C ILE A 10 1.08 -29.70 20.01
N ALA A 11 1.73 -29.42 21.15
CA ALA A 11 1.15 -28.59 22.20
C ALA A 11 0.97 -27.14 21.75
N LEU A 12 1.92 -26.56 21.00
CA LEU A 12 1.77 -25.22 20.42
C LEU A 12 0.70 -25.20 19.34
N VAL A 13 0.57 -26.23 18.49
CA VAL A 13 -0.49 -26.33 17.48
C VAL A 13 -1.85 -26.57 18.15
N ASP A 14 -1.95 -27.34 19.22
CA ASP A 14 -3.19 -27.58 19.95
C ASP A 14 -3.62 -26.35 20.76
N ILE A 15 -2.68 -25.65 21.41
CA ILE A 15 -2.95 -24.38 22.09
C ILE A 15 -3.28 -23.30 21.06
N TRP A 16 -2.60 -23.25 19.92
CA TRP A 16 -2.87 -22.29 18.85
C TRP A 16 -4.18 -22.59 18.12
N CYS A 17 -4.49 -23.85 17.80
CA CYS A 17 -5.76 -24.28 17.24
C CYS A 17 -6.90 -24.10 18.23
N TYR A 18 -6.67 -24.27 19.54
CA TYR A 18 -7.69 -24.07 20.55
C TYR A 18 -7.90 -22.59 20.89
N LEU A 19 -6.85 -21.78 20.96
CA LEU A 19 -6.96 -20.31 21.02
C LEU A 19 -7.67 -19.82 19.76
N TYR A 20 -7.26 -20.27 18.57
CA TYR A 20 -7.92 -19.95 17.31
C TYR A 20 -9.39 -20.38 17.28
N PHE A 21 -9.72 -21.60 17.74
CA PHE A 21 -11.08 -22.14 17.72
C PHE A 21 -11.97 -21.56 18.83
N THR A 22 -11.41 -21.23 19.99
CA THR A 22 -12.16 -20.66 21.12
C THR A 22 -12.34 -19.16 20.96
N ILE A 23 -11.33 -18.46 20.46
CA ILE A 23 -11.44 -17.08 20.02
C ILE A 23 -12.41 -17.02 18.84
N SER A 24 -12.32 -17.90 17.83
CA SER A 24 -13.29 -17.91 16.71
C SER A 24 -14.71 -18.27 17.12
N ARG A 25 -14.89 -19.16 18.11
CA ARG A 25 -16.21 -19.60 18.59
C ARG A 25 -16.83 -18.60 19.58
N GLU A 26 -16.04 -17.88 20.37
CA GLU A 26 -16.50 -16.72 21.14
C GLU A 26 -16.73 -15.49 20.25
N GLU A 27 -15.95 -15.30 19.17
CA GLU A 27 -16.17 -14.25 18.16
C GLU A 27 -17.52 -14.41 17.43
N ALA A 28 -18.01 -15.65 17.28
CA ALA A 28 -19.36 -15.91 16.74
C ALA A 28 -20.49 -15.60 17.74
N SER A 29 -20.20 -15.58 19.06
CA SER A 29 -21.19 -15.33 20.12
C SER A 29 -21.14 -13.93 20.72
N LEU A 30 -20.03 -13.20 20.55
CA LEU A 30 -19.81 -11.89 21.12
C LEU A 30 -19.81 -10.82 20.03
N LYS A 31 -21.01 -10.35 19.71
CA LYS A 31 -21.16 -8.93 19.37
C LYS A 31 -20.49 -8.14 20.49
N ASN A 32 -19.53 -7.29 20.15
CA ASN A 32 -18.97 -6.22 20.98
C ASN A 32 -17.79 -6.60 21.90
N ARG A 33 -16.56 -6.24 21.48
CA ARG A 33 -15.52 -5.62 22.33
C ARG A 33 -14.43 -5.05 21.42
N GLU A 34 -14.59 -3.78 21.12
CA GLU A 34 -13.59 -2.97 20.43
C GLU A 34 -12.42 -2.61 21.33
N ALA A 35 -11.40 -2.00 20.70
CA ALA A 35 -10.25 -1.35 21.28
C ALA A 35 -9.26 -2.31 21.94
N GLN A 36 -8.14 -2.54 21.23
CA GLN A 36 -6.85 -2.97 21.75
C GLN A 36 -6.96 -3.72 23.07
N THR A 37 -7.47 -4.94 22.99
CA THR A 37 -7.57 -5.77 24.17
C THR A 37 -6.14 -6.00 24.65
N THR A 38 -5.76 -5.33 25.74
CA THR A 38 -4.41 -5.43 26.28
C THR A 38 -4.23 -6.76 26.99
N TRP A 39 -2.98 -7.20 27.09
CA TRP A 39 -2.63 -8.39 27.86
C TRP A 39 -3.22 -8.31 29.27
N ASP A 40 -3.00 -7.23 30.00
CA ASP A 40 -3.55 -7.04 31.36
C ASP A 40 -5.08 -7.12 31.41
N GLY A 41 -5.77 -6.58 30.40
CA GLY A 41 -7.23 -6.61 30.32
C GLY A 41 -7.82 -8.00 30.06
N LYS A 42 -7.05 -8.91 29.45
CA LYS A 42 -7.47 -10.30 29.20
C LYS A 42 -6.86 -11.32 30.14
N LYS A 43 -5.67 -11.07 30.67
CA LYS A 43 -4.91 -11.98 31.52
C LYS A 43 -5.81 -12.54 32.62
N HIS A 44 -6.53 -11.67 33.33
CA HIS A 44 -7.43 -12.09 34.40
C HIS A 44 -8.52 -13.06 33.93
N SER A 45 -9.09 -12.86 32.73
CA SER A 45 -10.09 -13.78 32.17
C SER A 45 -9.46 -15.09 31.71
N LEU A 46 -8.22 -15.05 31.21
CA LEU A 46 -7.49 -16.22 30.72
C LEU A 46 -6.99 -17.10 31.88
N GLU A 47 -6.59 -16.52 33.01
CA GLU A 47 -6.16 -17.23 34.22
C GLU A 47 -7.22 -18.18 34.79
N HIS A 48 -8.51 -17.89 34.58
CA HIS A 48 -9.59 -18.78 35.00
C HIS A 48 -9.68 -20.05 34.16
N ASP A 49 -9.05 -20.08 32.99
CA ASP A 49 -8.97 -21.26 32.14
C ASP A 49 -7.88 -22.21 32.68
N PRO A 50 -8.21 -23.47 33.03
CA PRO A 50 -7.24 -24.43 33.55
C PRO A 50 -6.01 -24.65 32.65
N ARG A 51 -6.12 -24.37 31.35
CA ARG A 51 -5.00 -24.51 30.40
C ARG A 51 -4.02 -23.36 30.43
N PHE A 52 -4.42 -22.20 30.96
CA PHE A 52 -3.55 -21.04 31.05
C PHE A 52 -2.27 -21.36 31.84
N HIS A 53 -2.43 -22.13 32.92
CA HIS A 53 -1.34 -22.62 33.76
C HIS A 53 -0.71 -23.94 33.27
N GLY A 54 -0.91 -24.32 32.01
CA GLY A 54 -0.26 -25.49 31.43
C GLY A 54 1.27 -25.40 31.48
N GLU A 55 1.93 -26.55 31.64
CA GLU A 55 3.38 -26.64 31.67
C GLU A 55 3.97 -26.27 30.28
N GLY A 56 5.08 -25.53 30.27
CA GLY A 56 5.86 -25.26 29.06
C GLY A 56 5.82 -23.83 28.51
N LEU A 57 5.05 -22.90 29.09
CA LEU A 57 5.09 -21.47 28.73
C LEU A 57 5.32 -20.60 29.98
N GLU A 58 6.27 -19.67 29.90
CA GLU A 58 6.46 -18.63 30.91
C GLU A 58 5.46 -17.48 30.71
N ASP A 59 5.20 -16.69 31.76
CA ASP A 59 4.28 -15.55 31.68
C ASP A 59 4.66 -14.53 30.59
N ASN A 60 5.97 -14.28 30.42
CA ASN A 60 6.48 -13.40 29.37
C ASN A 60 6.21 -13.94 27.97
N ASP A 61 6.30 -15.25 27.77
CA ASP A 61 6.00 -15.87 26.47
C ASP A 61 4.51 -15.83 26.16
N ARG A 62 3.65 -16.02 27.18
CA ARG A 62 2.20 -15.87 27.01
C ARG A 62 1.81 -14.46 26.58
N GLU A 63 2.40 -13.43 27.21
CA GLU A 63 2.18 -12.03 26.84
C GLU A 63 2.64 -11.74 25.41
N ARG A 64 3.85 -12.17 25.06
CA ARG A 64 4.39 -12.02 23.71
C ARG A 64 3.50 -12.67 22.65
N LEU A 65 3.13 -13.93 22.84
CA LEU A 65 2.25 -14.67 21.93
C LEU A 65 0.87 -14.04 21.83
N PHE A 66 0.33 -13.51 22.93
CA PHE A 66 -0.92 -12.76 22.91
C PHE A 66 -0.80 -11.50 22.06
N ASN A 67 0.24 -10.69 22.27
CA ASN A 67 0.46 -9.46 21.51
C ASN A 67 0.65 -9.76 20.01
N GLU A 68 1.48 -10.73 19.66
CA GLU A 68 1.67 -11.21 18.28
C GLU A 68 0.33 -11.64 17.65
N HIS A 69 -0.47 -12.44 18.37
CA HIS A 69 -1.78 -12.88 17.89
C HIS A 69 -2.75 -11.72 17.68
N THR A 70 -2.81 -10.77 18.61
CA THR A 70 -3.69 -9.60 18.48
C THR A 70 -3.30 -8.71 17.32
N GLU A 71 -1.99 -8.55 17.06
CA GLU A 71 -1.48 -7.81 15.92
C GLU A 71 -1.82 -8.53 14.61
N ASP A 72 -1.62 -9.85 14.52
CA ASP A 72 -2.01 -10.64 13.36
C ASP A 72 -3.50 -10.54 13.05
N LEU A 73 -4.35 -10.57 14.08
CA LEU A 73 -5.80 -10.38 13.93
C LEU A 73 -6.12 -8.97 13.43
N TYR A 74 -5.47 -7.95 14.00
CA TYR A 74 -5.64 -6.57 13.55
C TYR A 74 -5.23 -6.41 12.08
N GLN A 75 -4.08 -6.93 11.67
CA GLN A 75 -3.60 -6.85 10.28
C GLN A 75 -4.54 -7.58 9.31
N LYS A 76 -5.09 -8.74 9.69
CA LYS A 76 -6.10 -9.44 8.87
C LYS A 76 -7.36 -8.61 8.70
N ARG A 77 -7.86 -7.98 9.77
CA ARG A 77 -9.06 -7.12 9.74
C ARG A 77 -8.79 -5.84 8.93
N LEU A 78 -7.63 -5.22 9.11
CA LEU A 78 -7.20 -4.04 8.36
C LEU A 78 -7.09 -4.34 6.87
N LYS A 79 -6.50 -5.48 6.49
CA LYS A 79 -6.47 -5.94 5.10
C LYS A 79 -7.87 -6.10 4.53
N SER A 80 -8.78 -6.72 5.26
CA SER A 80 -10.18 -6.88 4.82
C SER A 80 -10.91 -5.54 4.68
N TYR A 81 -10.60 -4.57 5.54
CA TYR A 81 -11.10 -3.20 5.40
C TYR A 81 -10.52 -2.50 4.16
N HIS A 82 -9.23 -2.65 3.86
CA HIS A 82 -8.66 -2.14 2.61
C HIS A 82 -9.27 -2.79 1.36
N GLU A 83 -9.65 -4.08 1.42
CA GLU A 83 -10.39 -4.76 0.34
C GLU A 83 -11.81 -4.20 0.17
N LEU A 84 -12.46 -3.75 1.24
CA LEU A 84 -13.69 -2.98 1.15
C LEU A 84 -13.44 -1.64 0.45
N LEU A 85 -12.44 -0.88 0.92
CA LEU A 85 -12.13 0.43 0.34
C LEU A 85 -11.79 0.33 -1.15
N SER A 86 -10.98 -0.64 -1.56
CA SER A 86 -10.59 -0.79 -2.98
C SER A 86 -11.76 -1.07 -3.93
N GLN A 87 -12.89 -1.56 -3.43
CA GLN A 87 -14.10 -1.82 -4.22
C GLN A 87 -14.98 -0.57 -4.43
N HIS A 88 -14.87 0.41 -3.53
CA HIS A 88 -15.82 1.52 -3.45
C HIS A 88 -15.17 2.91 -3.51
N VAL A 89 -13.87 3.02 -3.25
CA VAL A 89 -13.14 4.28 -3.14
C VAL A 89 -12.39 4.58 -4.42
N LYS A 90 -12.57 5.81 -4.91
CA LYS A 90 -11.70 6.47 -5.90
C LYS A 90 -10.86 7.53 -5.19
N LEU A 91 -9.86 8.06 -5.88
CA LEU A 91 -8.94 9.05 -5.29
C LEU A 91 -9.62 10.38 -4.89
N ASP A 92 -10.77 10.70 -5.49
CA ASP A 92 -11.60 11.88 -5.18
C ASP A 92 -12.72 11.59 -4.16
N THR A 93 -12.86 10.35 -3.71
CA THR A 93 -13.90 9.97 -2.75
C THR A 93 -13.63 10.59 -1.39
N THR A 94 -14.65 11.18 -0.78
CA THR A 94 -14.60 11.77 0.56
C THR A 94 -15.10 10.80 1.62
N TRP A 95 -14.72 11.03 2.87
CA TRP A 95 -15.22 10.23 3.99
C TRP A 95 -16.75 10.19 4.07
N ILE A 96 -17.40 11.34 3.87
CA ILE A 96 -18.86 11.49 3.96
C ILE A 96 -19.58 10.58 2.95
N GLU A 97 -19.02 10.44 1.73
CA GLU A 97 -19.62 9.62 0.68
C GLU A 97 -19.53 8.12 0.98
N ILE A 98 -18.42 7.67 1.57
CA ILE A 98 -18.16 6.24 1.81
C ILE A 98 -18.67 5.77 3.18
N GLN A 99 -18.84 6.68 4.14
CA GLN A 99 -19.27 6.40 5.51
C GLN A 99 -20.54 5.52 5.59
N PRO A 100 -21.61 5.71 4.78
CA PRO A 100 -22.78 4.83 4.84
C PRO A 100 -22.47 3.37 4.47
N VAL A 101 -21.56 3.14 3.52
CA VAL A 101 -21.14 1.79 3.10
C VAL A 101 -20.31 1.13 4.21
N ILE A 102 -19.39 1.89 4.79
CA ILE A 102 -18.50 1.41 5.87
C ILE A 102 -19.30 1.02 7.12
N LYS A 103 -20.33 1.78 7.49
CA LYS A 103 -21.15 1.50 8.68
C LYS A 103 -21.92 0.17 8.58
N GLU A 104 -22.36 -0.20 7.39
CA GLU A 104 -23.14 -1.42 7.16
C GLU A 104 -22.27 -2.64 6.84
N ASP A 105 -21.02 -2.46 6.39
CA ASP A 105 -20.17 -3.58 6.00
C ASP A 105 -19.55 -4.31 7.21
N PRO A 106 -19.76 -5.64 7.34
CA PRO A 106 -19.20 -6.41 8.44
C PRO A 106 -17.67 -6.37 8.56
N ARG A 107 -16.94 -6.12 7.46
CA ARG A 107 -15.46 -6.03 7.45
C ARG A 107 -14.99 -4.82 8.25
N ALA A 108 -15.66 -3.67 8.09
CA ALA A 108 -15.38 -2.45 8.84
C ALA A 108 -15.80 -2.60 10.31
N VAL A 109 -17.02 -3.09 10.56
CA VAL A 109 -17.55 -3.28 11.93
C VAL A 109 -16.68 -4.25 12.75
N ARG A 110 -16.08 -5.28 12.13
CA ARG A 110 -15.13 -6.19 12.77
C ARG A 110 -13.78 -5.54 13.10
N LEU A 111 -13.36 -4.56 12.31
CA LEU A 111 -12.12 -3.84 12.54
C LEU A 111 -12.27 -2.86 13.72
N SER A 112 -13.31 -2.03 13.68
CA SER A 112 -13.62 -1.02 14.71
C SER A 112 -15.05 -0.52 14.53
N LYS A 113 -15.72 -0.12 15.60
CA LYS A 113 -16.95 0.70 15.59
C LYS A 113 -16.66 2.17 15.95
N ASN A 114 -15.45 2.49 16.43
CA ASN A 114 -14.98 3.85 16.56
C ASN A 114 -14.83 4.44 15.16
N GLU A 115 -15.76 5.32 14.84
CA GLU A 115 -15.87 5.97 13.54
C GLU A 115 -14.68 6.87 13.22
N ALA A 116 -14.17 7.62 14.21
CA ALA A 116 -13.01 8.49 14.03
C ALA A 116 -11.75 7.69 13.68
N LEU A 117 -11.60 6.48 14.24
CA LEU A 117 -10.50 5.59 13.88
C LEU A 117 -10.63 5.05 12.45
N LEU A 118 -11.85 4.72 12.02
CA LEU A 118 -12.09 4.25 10.64
C LEU A 118 -11.84 5.37 9.61
N GLU A 119 -12.19 6.61 9.95
CA GLU A 119 -11.90 7.82 9.16
C GLU A 119 -10.39 8.03 9.03
N GLU A 120 -9.64 7.96 10.14
CA GLU A 120 -8.17 8.08 10.11
C GLU A 120 -7.52 6.98 9.23
N LEU A 121 -8.03 5.75 9.31
CA LEU A 121 -7.55 4.65 8.47
C LEU A 121 -7.91 4.83 6.99
N PHE A 122 -9.09 5.41 6.71
CA PHE A 122 -9.49 5.78 5.36
C PHE A 122 -8.57 6.87 4.78
N ASP A 123 -8.27 7.92 5.54
CA ASP A 123 -7.37 8.99 5.10
C ASP A 123 -5.96 8.45 4.80
N LYS A 124 -5.43 7.58 5.67
CA LYS A 124 -4.15 6.90 5.44
C LYS A 124 -4.17 6.03 4.19
N TYR A 125 -5.27 5.31 3.96
CA TYR A 125 -5.46 4.51 2.76
C TYR A 125 -5.45 5.40 1.51
N LEU A 126 -6.25 6.47 1.50
CA LEU A 126 -6.37 7.37 0.36
C LEU A 126 -5.04 8.07 0.05
N ALA A 127 -4.33 8.55 1.07
CA ALA A 127 -3.00 9.14 0.90
C ALA A 127 -2.01 8.16 0.24
N ARG A 128 -2.04 6.88 0.63
CA ARG A 128 -1.20 5.85 0.01
C ARG A 128 -1.59 5.59 -1.45
N GLU A 129 -2.88 5.52 -1.77
CA GLU A 129 -3.32 5.30 -3.15
C GLU A 129 -3.01 6.51 -4.05
N ILE A 130 -3.11 7.74 -3.53
CA ILE A 130 -2.66 8.95 -4.23
C ILE A 130 -1.16 8.88 -4.52
N GLU A 131 -0.34 8.54 -3.51
CA GLU A 131 1.11 8.42 -3.69
C GLU A 131 1.48 7.33 -4.70
N LYS A 132 0.74 6.22 -4.70
CA LYS A 132 0.90 5.16 -5.70
C LYS A 132 0.56 5.67 -7.11
N ALA A 133 -0.56 6.36 -7.28
CA ALA A 133 -0.97 6.92 -8.57
C ALA A 133 0.04 7.95 -9.11
N LYS A 134 0.63 8.78 -8.23
CA LYS A 134 1.71 9.71 -8.59
C LYS A 134 2.95 8.96 -9.12
N LYS A 135 3.36 7.88 -8.46
CA LYS A 135 4.49 7.05 -8.93
C LYS A 135 4.19 6.40 -10.27
N GLU A 136 3.00 5.84 -10.42
CA GLU A 136 2.57 5.22 -11.69
C GLU A 136 2.54 6.24 -12.83
N PHE A 137 2.13 7.48 -12.56
CA PHE A 137 2.16 8.58 -13.52
C PHE A 137 3.59 8.99 -13.90
N LEU A 138 4.51 9.03 -12.94
CA LEU A 138 5.94 9.28 -13.22
C LEU A 138 6.56 8.18 -14.09
N GLU A 139 6.22 6.92 -13.84
CA GLU A 139 6.68 5.81 -14.69
C GLU A 139 6.07 5.90 -16.10
N LEU A 140 4.81 6.32 -16.24
CA LEU A 140 4.20 6.59 -17.54
C LEU A 140 4.99 7.61 -18.36
N LEU A 141 5.43 8.71 -17.74
CA LEU A 141 6.22 9.75 -18.41
C LEU A 141 7.54 9.20 -18.96
N LYS A 142 8.21 8.31 -18.20
CA LYS A 142 9.47 7.68 -18.59
C LYS A 142 9.31 6.59 -19.66
N GLU A 143 8.24 5.81 -19.57
CA GLU A 143 7.96 4.67 -20.45
C GLU A 143 7.39 5.10 -21.81
N ASN A 144 6.78 6.29 -21.90
CA ASN A 144 6.15 6.73 -23.12
C ASN A 144 7.18 6.97 -24.23
N GLN A 145 7.12 6.16 -25.29
CA GLN A 145 8.10 6.17 -26.38
C GLN A 145 8.17 7.51 -27.12
N PHE A 146 7.04 8.20 -27.29
CA PHE A 146 7.04 9.51 -27.94
C PHE A 146 7.77 10.54 -27.10
N ILE A 147 7.48 10.58 -25.79
CA ILE A 147 8.14 11.49 -24.85
C ILE A 147 9.64 11.18 -24.80
N GLU A 148 10.01 9.91 -24.60
CA GLU A 148 11.39 9.45 -24.54
C GLU A 148 12.19 9.84 -25.80
N TYR A 149 11.66 9.52 -26.99
CA TYR A 149 12.31 9.82 -28.26
C TYR A 149 12.53 11.32 -28.44
N ARG A 150 11.49 12.13 -28.18
CA ARG A 150 11.56 13.59 -28.36
C ARG A 150 12.54 14.22 -27.38
N THR A 151 12.54 13.80 -26.12
CA THR A 151 13.49 14.31 -25.14
C THR A 151 14.94 13.95 -25.51
N ARG A 152 15.17 12.73 -25.99
CA ARG A 152 16.50 12.31 -26.50
C ARG A 152 16.96 13.14 -27.70
N MET A 153 16.06 13.48 -28.61
CA MET A 153 16.37 14.30 -29.80
C MET A 153 16.81 15.72 -29.41
N VAL A 154 16.16 16.33 -28.42
CA VAL A 154 16.55 17.65 -27.87
C VAL A 154 17.98 17.59 -27.34
N GLN A 155 18.28 16.60 -26.48
CA GLN A 155 19.60 16.42 -25.89
C GLN A 155 20.72 16.21 -26.92
N LEU A 156 20.48 15.37 -27.94
CA LEU A 156 21.46 15.13 -29.01
C LEU A 156 21.75 16.41 -29.81
N SER A 157 20.74 17.27 -29.99
CA SER A 157 20.89 18.54 -30.69
C SER A 157 21.62 19.61 -29.85
N GLU A 158 21.46 19.59 -28.53
CA GLU A 158 22.18 20.49 -27.61
C GLU A 158 23.67 20.14 -27.52
N ASN A 159 24.01 18.86 -27.62
CA ASN A 159 25.39 18.37 -27.62
C ASN A 159 26.14 18.60 -28.96
N GLY A 160 25.58 19.38 -29.89
CA GLY A 160 26.26 19.81 -31.11
C GLY A 160 26.43 18.70 -32.14
N ALA A 161 25.40 17.87 -32.35
CA ALA A 161 25.40 16.87 -33.42
C ALA A 161 25.65 17.54 -34.78
N LYS A 162 26.83 17.28 -35.36
CA LYS A 162 27.19 17.72 -36.71
C LYS A 162 26.68 16.70 -37.72
N ASP A 163 26.19 17.18 -38.85
CA ASP A 163 25.92 16.29 -39.98
C ASP A 163 27.23 15.83 -40.65
N GLU A 164 27.11 14.94 -41.63
CA GLU A 164 28.22 14.39 -42.42
C GLU A 164 28.98 15.46 -43.23
N THR A 165 28.42 16.67 -43.36
CA THR A 165 29.06 17.83 -43.99
C THR A 165 29.73 18.78 -43.00
N GLY A 166 29.63 18.50 -41.70
CA GLY A 166 30.19 19.32 -40.62
C GLY A 166 29.33 20.52 -40.24
N ALA A 167 28.13 20.67 -40.80
CA ALA A 167 27.18 21.71 -40.42
C ALA A 167 26.47 21.33 -39.12
N GLU A 168 26.20 22.32 -38.27
CA GLU A 168 25.42 22.13 -37.05
C GLU A 168 23.99 21.75 -37.43
N LYS A 169 23.50 20.60 -36.93
CA LYS A 169 22.08 20.27 -37.09
C LYS A 169 21.22 21.30 -36.37
N GLU A 170 20.09 21.65 -36.99
CA GLU A 170 19.07 22.49 -36.37
C GLU A 170 18.67 21.94 -34.99
N LYS A 171 18.62 22.82 -33.99
CA LYS A 171 18.25 22.43 -32.62
C LYS A 171 16.84 21.87 -32.62
N ALA A 172 16.66 20.68 -32.05
CA ALA A 172 15.34 20.09 -31.93
C ALA A 172 14.52 20.90 -30.92
N ARG A 173 13.29 21.25 -31.30
CA ARG A 173 12.34 21.94 -30.42
C ARG A 173 11.98 21.03 -29.22
N GLY A 174 12.02 21.60 -28.01
CA GLY A 174 11.54 20.97 -26.78
C GLY A 174 10.08 20.52 -26.84
N LEU A 175 9.74 19.48 -26.07
CA LEU A 175 8.35 19.09 -25.83
C LEU A 175 7.61 20.18 -25.05
N THR A 176 6.39 20.47 -25.44
CA THR A 176 5.49 21.30 -24.63
C THR A 176 4.64 20.44 -23.73
N LYS A 177 4.12 21.06 -22.67
CA LYS A 177 3.23 20.40 -21.71
C LYS A 177 1.93 19.92 -22.37
N GLU A 178 1.40 20.69 -23.32
CA GLU A 178 0.19 20.35 -24.08
C GLU A 178 0.40 19.09 -24.92
N GLU A 179 1.55 18.95 -25.59
CA GLU A 179 1.90 17.76 -26.36
C GLU A 179 1.95 16.51 -25.47
N ILE A 180 2.48 16.64 -24.25
CA ILE A 180 2.52 15.55 -23.27
C ILE A 180 1.10 15.19 -22.81
N HIS A 181 0.25 16.17 -22.49
CA HIS A 181 -1.16 15.88 -22.15
C HIS A 181 -1.88 15.16 -23.28
N ASP A 182 -1.70 15.59 -24.53
CA ASP A 182 -2.38 15.00 -25.68
C ASP A 182 -2.00 13.55 -25.94
N VAL A 183 -0.72 13.20 -25.72
CA VAL A 183 -0.22 11.84 -25.89
C VAL A 183 -0.65 10.91 -24.75
N LEU A 184 -0.83 11.45 -23.54
CA LEU A 184 -1.14 10.65 -22.35
C LEU A 184 -2.63 10.57 -22.02
N LYS A 185 -3.50 11.36 -22.67
CA LYS A 185 -4.90 11.53 -22.28
C LYS A 185 -5.76 10.26 -22.22
N GLU A 186 -5.40 9.22 -22.95
CA GLU A 186 -6.13 7.94 -22.96
C GLU A 186 -5.54 6.90 -21.99
N ASP A 187 -4.37 7.17 -21.36
CA ASP A 187 -3.75 6.22 -20.43
C ASP A 187 -4.48 6.23 -19.08
N ASN A 188 -4.79 5.05 -18.54
CA ASN A 188 -5.50 4.94 -17.27
C ASN A 188 -4.76 5.64 -16.11
N ARG A 189 -3.42 5.57 -16.06
CA ARG A 189 -2.60 6.23 -15.02
C ARG A 189 -2.71 7.75 -15.09
N TYR A 190 -2.90 8.30 -16.29
CA TYR A 190 -3.20 9.72 -16.49
C TYR A 190 -4.63 10.07 -16.07
N LEU A 191 -5.60 9.22 -16.41
CA LEU A 191 -7.02 9.43 -16.13
C LEU A 191 -7.36 9.35 -14.64
N VAL A 192 -6.68 8.48 -13.87
CA VAL A 192 -6.85 8.35 -12.41
C VAL A 192 -6.59 9.69 -11.70
N LEU A 193 -5.70 10.52 -12.23
CA LEU A 193 -5.37 11.85 -11.70
C LEU A 193 -6.21 12.99 -12.31
N ASN A 194 -7.30 12.71 -13.02
CA ASN A 194 -8.15 13.75 -13.65
C ASN A 194 -8.72 14.78 -12.66
N HIS A 195 -8.97 14.37 -11.43
CA HIS A 195 -9.47 15.22 -10.35
C HIS A 195 -8.38 16.10 -9.72
N MET A 196 -7.10 15.90 -10.09
CA MET A 196 -5.95 16.69 -9.63
C MET A 196 -5.10 17.14 -10.83
N PRO A 197 -5.63 17.96 -11.75
CA PRO A 197 -4.89 18.38 -12.95
C PRO A 197 -3.59 19.13 -12.60
N GLU A 198 -3.58 19.90 -11.53
CA GLU A 198 -2.42 20.67 -11.03
C GLU A 198 -1.26 19.75 -10.66
N VAL A 199 -1.54 18.56 -10.12
CA VAL A 199 -0.52 17.56 -9.80
C VAL A 199 0.12 17.01 -11.08
N ARG A 200 -0.68 16.71 -12.11
CA ARG A 200 -0.14 16.26 -13.40
C ARG A 200 0.74 17.33 -14.01
N ASP A 201 0.28 18.57 -13.94
CA ASP A 201 0.98 19.73 -14.48
C ASP A 201 2.33 19.95 -13.82
N GLU A 202 2.37 19.84 -12.49
CA GLU A 202 3.60 19.89 -11.69
C GLU A 202 4.56 18.78 -12.13
N PHE A 203 4.12 17.52 -12.17
CA PHE A 203 4.96 16.39 -12.56
C PHE A 203 5.48 16.48 -14.00
N ILE A 204 4.66 16.94 -14.94
CA ILE A 204 5.10 17.14 -16.33
C ILE A 204 6.16 18.25 -16.40
N THR A 205 5.94 19.34 -15.66
CA THR A 205 6.89 20.47 -15.61
C THR A 205 8.21 20.03 -14.97
N GLU A 206 8.14 19.31 -13.85
CA GLU A 206 9.30 18.75 -13.18
C GLU A 206 10.05 17.79 -14.09
N TYR A 207 9.35 16.89 -14.78
CA TYR A 207 9.94 15.95 -15.73
C TYR A 207 10.67 16.67 -16.86
N LEU A 208 10.07 17.71 -17.46
CA LEU A 208 10.71 18.51 -18.51
C LEU A 208 11.96 19.27 -18.03
N ASN A 209 11.95 19.75 -16.79
CA ASN A 209 13.06 20.50 -16.20
C ASN A 209 14.21 19.59 -15.74
N ASN A 210 13.90 18.41 -15.20
CA ASN A 210 14.86 17.52 -14.53
C ASN A 210 15.34 16.36 -15.41
N PHE A 211 14.99 16.31 -16.71
CA PHE A 211 15.42 15.22 -17.57
C PHE A 211 16.92 15.31 -17.95
N GLU A 212 17.79 14.98 -17.00
CA GLU A 212 19.14 14.52 -17.30
C GLU A 212 19.07 13.06 -17.75
N ALA A 213 19.64 12.77 -18.93
CA ALA A 213 19.57 11.44 -19.55
C ALA A 213 20.01 10.32 -18.59
N PRO A 214 19.36 9.14 -18.60
CA PRO A 214 19.97 7.93 -18.06
C PRO A 214 21.32 7.74 -18.73
N LYS A 215 22.40 7.64 -17.94
CA LYS A 215 23.75 7.35 -18.46
C LYS A 215 23.69 6.03 -19.22
N MET A 216 23.74 6.10 -20.55
CA MET A 216 23.94 4.90 -21.37
C MET A 216 25.29 4.26 -20.97
N THR A 217 25.24 3.10 -20.34
CA THR A 217 26.42 2.24 -20.24
C THR A 217 26.69 1.68 -21.63
N VAL A 218 27.62 2.30 -22.34
CA VAL A 218 28.15 1.76 -23.60
C VAL A 218 28.91 0.48 -23.24
N HIS A 219 28.27 -0.68 -23.39
CA HIS A 219 28.98 -1.95 -23.45
C HIS A 219 29.81 -1.94 -24.73
N GLN A 220 31.08 -1.53 -24.62
CA GLN A 220 32.08 -1.82 -25.64
C GLN A 220 32.35 -3.32 -25.62
N GLY A 221 31.64 -4.06 -26.47
CA GLY A 221 31.99 -5.44 -26.78
C GLY A 221 33.40 -5.46 -27.36
N ARG A 222 34.29 -6.23 -26.72
CA ARG A 222 35.66 -6.45 -27.15
C ARG A 222 35.80 -7.89 -27.64
#